data_AF-A0A2V8P1F8-F1
#
_entry.id   AF-A0A2V8P1F8-F1
#
_cell.length_a   1.000
_cell.length_b   1.000
_cell.length_c   1.000
_cell.angle_alpha   90.00
_cell.angle_beta   90.00
_cell.angle_gamma   90.00
#
_symmetry.space_group_name_H-M   'P 1'
#
loop_
_entity.id
_entity.type
_entity.pdbx_description
1 polymer ?
#
loop_
_entity_poly.entity_id
_entity_poly.type
_entity_poly.pdbx_seq_one_letter_code
_entity_poly.pdbx_strand_id
1 'polypeptide(L)' 'DGHARIDLHLANRNQLIDAGISADRIHVAPLCTMDRTDLFFSYRREKKLHGRVGRLMSVIGKSASQS' A
#
# COMPACT_ATOMS: atom_id res chain seq x y z
N ASP A 1 23.40 -0.81 -16.41
CA ASP A 1 22.73 0.19 -15.55
C ASP A 1 21.27 0.34 -15.95
N GLY A 2 20.33 -0.07 -15.08
CA GLY A 2 18.89 -0.14 -15.41
C GLY A 2 17.97 -0.20 -14.20
N HIS A 3 18.43 0.30 -13.05
CA HIS A 3 17.66 0.30 -11.81
C HIS A 3 17.10 1.70 -11.53
N ALA A 4 15.81 1.77 -11.22
CA ALA A 4 15.14 2.99 -10.78
C ALA A 4 14.50 2.79 -9.40
N ARG A 5 14.29 3.89 -8.67
CA ARG A 5 13.44 3.93 -7.48
C ARG A 5 12.06 4.38 -7.90
N ILE A 6 11.04 3.69 -7.41
CA ILE A 6 9.65 3.96 -7.75
C ILE A 6 8.91 4.28 -6.47
N ASP A 7 8.17 5.38 -6.48
CA ASP A 7 7.18 5.71 -5.46
C ASP A 7 5.80 5.22 -5.93
N LEU A 8 5.39 4.08 -5.39
CA LEU A 8 4.11 3.46 -5.74
C LEU A 8 2.91 4.25 -5.17
N HIS A 9 3.09 4.96 -4.06
CA HIS A 9 2.02 5.77 -3.47
C HIS A 9 1.73 6.98 -4.36
N LEU A 10 2.78 7.68 -4.79
CA LEU A 10 2.64 8.82 -5.71
C LEU A 10 2.07 8.39 -7.06
N ALA A 11 2.55 7.27 -7.61
CA ALA A 11 2.04 6.73 -8.87
C ALA A 11 0.53 6.43 -8.81
N ASN A 12 0.06 5.74 -7.76
CA ASN A 12 -1.36 5.45 -7.58
C ASN A 12 -2.18 6.73 -7.31
N ARG A 13 -1.66 7.67 -6.50
CA ARG A 13 -2.32 8.96 -6.25
C ARG A 13 -2.57 9.71 -7.55
N ASN A 14 -1.58 9.77 -8.43
CA ASN A 14 -1.72 10.44 -9.73
C ASN A 14 -2.74 9.72 -10.61
N GLN A 15 -2.71 8.38 -10.68
CA GLN A 15 -3.72 7.62 -11.42
C GLN A 15 -5.16 7.87 -10.93
N LEU A 16 -5.37 8.03 -9.63
CA LEU A 16 -6.70 8.35 -9.07
C LEU A 16 -7.15 9.77 -9.42
N ILE A 17 -6.22 10.73 -9.42
CA ILE A 17 -6.49 12.11 -9.84
C ILE A 17 -6.85 12.16 -11.33
N ASP A 18 -6.09 11.46 -12.17
CA ASP A 18 -6.36 11.35 -13.60
C ASP A 18 -7.71 10.68 -13.89
N ALA A 19 -8.17 9.80 -13.00
CA ALA A 19 -9.50 9.20 -13.02
C ALA A 19 -10.62 10.12 -12.52
N GLY A 20 -10.31 11.36 -12.12
CA GLY A 20 -11.28 12.37 -11.69
C GLY A 20 -11.55 12.44 -10.19
N ILE A 21 -10.79 11.72 -9.35
CA ILE A 21 -10.92 11.81 -7.90
C ILE A 21 -10.20 13.07 -7.42
N SER A 22 -10.93 13.95 -6.72
CA SER A 22 -10.35 15.15 -6.15
C SER A 22 -9.25 14.82 -5.12
N ALA A 23 -8.14 15.55 -5.20
CA ALA A 23 -6.92 15.29 -4.45
C ALA A 23 -7.10 15.36 -2.91
N ASP A 24 -8.06 16.14 -2.43
CA ASP A 24 -8.45 16.28 -1.02
C ASP A 24 -9.17 15.04 -0.47
N ARG A 25 -9.71 14.19 -1.35
CA ARG A 25 -10.38 12.92 -0.99
C ARG A 25 -9.43 11.72 -1.01
N ILE A 26 -8.16 11.94 -1.31
CA ILE A 26 -7.14 10.88 -1.40
C ILE A 26 -6.20 11.00 -0.19
N HIS A 27 -6.27 10.01 0.69
CA HIS A 27 -5.40 9.92 1.86
C HIS A 27 -4.36 8.81 1.66
N VAL A 28 -3.09 9.17 1.80
CA VAL A 28 -1.96 8.22 1.67
C VAL A 28 -1.48 7.86 3.06
N ALA A 29 -1.40 6.56 3.36
CA ALA A 29 -0.80 6.09 4.59
C ALA A 29 0.71 6.36 4.58
N PRO A 30 1.30 6.99 5.62
CA PRO A 30 2.72 7.34 5.66
C PRO A 30 3.61 6.13 6.05
N LEU A 31 3.21 4.91 5.68
CA LEU A 31 3.81 3.67 6.13
C LEU A 31 4.42 2.90 4.95
N CYS A 32 5.63 2.37 5.17
CA CYS A 32 6.31 1.51 4.22
C CYS A 32 6.43 0.09 4.82
N THR A 33 5.91 -0.91 4.11
CA THR A 33 5.97 -2.32 4.56
C THR A 33 7.41 -2.82 4.66
N MET A 34 8.31 -2.30 3.81
CA MET A 34 9.73 -2.65 3.87
C MET A 34 10.45 -2.02 5.05
N ASP A 35 10.06 -0.82 5.49
CA ASP A 35 10.75 -0.13 6.59
C ASP A 35 10.26 -0.62 7.95
N ARG A 36 8.96 -0.93 8.06
CA ARG A 36 8.28 -1.34 9.30
C ARG A 36 7.95 -2.84 9.33
N THR A 37 8.97 -3.70 9.19
CA THR A 37 8.74 -5.17 9.32
C THR A 37 8.45 -5.63 10.74
N ASP A 38 8.55 -4.74 11.72
CA ASP A 38 8.00 -4.95 13.06
C ASP A 38 6.47 -4.96 13.07
N LEU A 39 5.83 -4.33 12.08
CA LEU A 39 4.36 -4.26 11.95
C LEU A 39 3.82 -5.04 10.74
N PHE A 40 4.61 -5.18 9.68
CA PHE A 40 4.13 -5.63 8.37
C PHE A 40 4.98 -6.73 7.76
N PHE A 41 4.34 -7.62 7.02
CA PHE A 41 5.07 -8.51 6.11
C PHE A 41 5.61 -7.73 4.91
N SER A 42 6.87 -7.95 4.55
CA SER A 42 7.55 -7.35 3.40
C SER A 42 8.10 -8.42 2.47
N TYR A 43 7.41 -8.67 1.37
CA TYR A 43 7.87 -9.63 0.36
C TYR A 43 9.29 -9.35 -0.15
N ARG A 44 9.60 -8.07 -0.41
CA ARG A 44 10.90 -7.66 -0.97
C ARG A 44 12.06 -7.94 -0.01
N ARG A 45 11.84 -7.79 1.30
CA ARG A 45 12.86 -7.98 2.33
C ARG A 45 12.92 -9.41 2.83
N GLU A 46 11.77 -9.96 3.22
CA GLU A 46 11.69 -11.23 3.94
C GLU A 46 11.77 -12.47 3.05
N LYS A 47 11.31 -12.41 1.78
CA LYS A 47 11.35 -13.60 0.90
C LYS A 47 12.78 -14.09 0.69
N LYS A 48 13.72 -13.15 0.55
CA LYS A 48 15.14 -13.47 0.39
C LYS A 48 15.75 -14.08 1.66
N LEU A 49 15.23 -13.72 2.84
CA LEU A 49 15.77 -14.15 4.14
C LEU A 49 15.18 -15.48 4.61
N HIS A 50 13.87 -15.70 4.39
CA HIS A 50 13.11 -16.78 5.02
C HIS A 50 12.46 -17.75 4.02
N GLY A 51 12.58 -17.50 2.71
CA GLY A 51 12.02 -18.34 1.64
C GLY A 51 10.49 -18.27 1.49
N ARG A 52 9.77 -17.78 2.51
CA ARG A 52 8.32 -17.56 2.53
C ARG A 52 7.98 -16.26 3.24
N VAL A 53 6.84 -15.65 2.90
CA VAL A 53 6.37 -14.39 3.50
C VAL A 53 4.85 -14.47 3.70
N GLY A 54 4.38 -13.92 4.82
CA GLY A 54 2.95 -13.76 5.10
C GLY A 54 2.25 -12.78 4.15
N ARG A 55 0.94 -12.64 4.29
CA ARG A 55 0.14 -11.68 3.52
C ARG A 55 -0.69 -10.83 4.46
N LEU A 56 -0.75 -9.54 4.15
CA LEU A 56 -1.65 -8.60 4.80
C LEU A 56 -2.95 -8.52 4.00
N MET A 57 -4.04 -8.13 4.67
CA MET A 57 -5.34 -7.91 4.06
C MET A 57 -5.81 -6.48 4.39
N SER A 58 -6.32 -5.77 3.38
CA SER A 58 -7.04 -4.51 3.56
C SER A 58 -8.53 -4.78 3.48
N VAL A 59 -9.31 -4.29 4.45
CA VAL A 59 -10.75 -4.53 4.54
C VAL A 59 -11.51 -3.21 4.57
N ILE A 60 -12.66 -3.17 3.92
CA ILE A 60 -13.62 -2.06 3.96
C ILE A 60 -15.03 -2.63 4.03
N GLY A 61 -15.90 -2.04 4.85
CA GLY A 61 -17.27 -2.47 5.03
C GLY A 61 -18.15 -1.33 5.53
N LYS A 62 -19.45 -1.45 5.29
CA LYS A 62 -20.46 -0.56 5.87
C LYS A 62 -21.16 -1.32 6.99
N SER A 63 -21.42 -0.66 8.12
CA SER A 63 -22.33 -1.20 9.11
C SER A 63 -23.73 -1.35 8.50
N ALA A 64 -24.44 -2.41 8.83
CA ALA A 64 -25.85 -2.53 8.47
C ALA A 64 -26.61 -1.34 9.07
N SER A 65 -27.35 -0.60 8.24
CA SER A 65 -28.31 0.37 8.73
C SER A 65 -29.43 -0.41 9.42
N GLN A 66 -29.64 -0.19 10.72
CA GLN A 66 -30.90 -0.59 11.34
C GLN A 66 -31.97 0.35 10.79
N SER A 67 -32.91 -0.22 10.03
CA SER A 67 -34.13 0.47 9.59
C SER A 67 -35.07 0.72 10.76
#